data_AF-A0ABD3R196-F1
#
_entry.id   AF-A0ABD3R196-F1
#
_cell.length_a   1.000
_cell.length_b   1.000
_cell.length_c   1.000
_cell.angle_alpha   90.00
_cell.angle_beta   90.00
_cell.angle_gamma   90.00
#
_symmetry.space_group_name_H-M   'P 1'
#
loop_
_entity.id
_entity.type
_entity.pdbx_description
1 polymer ?
#
loop_
_entity_poly.entity_id
_entity_poly.type
_entity_poly.pdbx_seq_one_letter_code
_entity_poly.pdbx_strand_id
1 'polypeptide(L)'
;MNICRLLIYTLLVVKTTAAASQQVNKYYRTRRRKGNKSTTRPKPVKITTWRPTSSRPTARPTPAKRKTANPPNATSTLVPSTNAQCPNGFICLENEYFGSDDKGMFNVDLSLEISSTLDSAQYRAAYVEARSKWMEVITGDLSSISTNSFTSIAPGDCANKLPISIDDLHICGRDLPKDGIGGILGSAGPRWLRTDSTTRKVSTVTGQMQFDTFDLDRMVNDGTIYGVILHEMGHIIGIGTLWDDNGLLDTNKDCLINTRATAVWTNDWDCIGTPPVEKDYGPGTRYGHWDEYCLGDELMTGIASGNFSFSNLTIASLEDLGYKVNYGAAGAFDGNNSRCCKGTAPSLTQNTRTLSDAGRDYAVAYGQEILRENELPDDAALLLAQDDTGLTYVGDKIIVVLAIENGIIFEVFVTK
;
A
#
# COMPACT_ATOMS: atom_id res chain seq x y z
N MET A 1 16.94 24.30 7.77
CA MET A 1 16.40 24.03 6.42
C MET A 1 15.05 23.39 6.65
N ASN A 2 13.96 24.05 6.25
CA ASN A 2 12.59 23.70 6.64
C ASN A 2 12.20 22.33 6.06
N ILE A 3 12.15 21.30 6.92
CA ILE A 3 11.59 19.99 6.58
C ILE A 3 10.07 20.12 6.73
N CYS A 4 9.41 20.56 5.65
CA CYS A 4 7.96 20.56 5.55
C CYS A 4 7.50 19.21 5.01
N ARG A 5 6.79 18.47 5.87
CA ARG A 5 5.73 17.49 5.61
C ARG A 5 6.07 16.34 4.64
N LEU A 6 6.42 15.21 5.24
CA LEU A 6 6.35 13.88 4.64
C LEU A 6 4.95 13.32 5.00
N LEU A 7 4.02 13.30 4.05
CA LEU A 7 2.66 12.77 4.24
C LEU A 7 2.61 11.39 3.58
N ILE A 8 2.53 10.33 4.40
CA ILE A 8 2.59 8.95 3.92
C ILE A 8 1.33 8.24 4.38
N TYR A 9 0.57 7.75 3.41
CA TYR A 9 -0.81 7.31 3.60
C TYR A 9 -0.87 5.78 3.78
N THR A 10 -1.71 5.33 4.70
CA THR A 10 -2.20 3.95 4.76
C THR A 10 -3.72 4.05 4.71
N LEU A 11 -4.35 3.48 3.69
CA LEU A 11 -5.77 3.68 3.40
C LEU A 11 -6.66 2.57 3.96
N LEU A 12 -8.00 2.72 4.01
CA LEU A 12 -8.96 1.73 4.53
C LEU A 12 -10.38 1.94 3.90
N VAL A 13 -11.37 1.03 3.99
CA VAL A 13 -12.77 1.20 3.44
C VAL A 13 -13.83 0.66 4.43
N VAL A 14 -15.08 1.20 4.54
CA VAL A 14 -16.00 0.95 5.71
C VAL A 14 -17.54 0.73 5.48
N LYS A 15 -18.32 0.05 6.40
CA LYS A 15 -19.78 0.29 6.85
C LYS A 15 -20.31 -0.26 8.22
N THR A 16 -20.49 0.51 9.31
CA THR A 16 -20.97 -0.02 10.64
C THR A 16 -22.49 -0.02 10.96
N THR A 17 -22.91 -0.97 11.84
CA THR A 17 -24.03 -0.83 12.80
C THR A 17 -23.62 -1.18 14.25
N ALA A 18 -24.40 -0.71 15.24
CA ALA A 18 -24.03 -0.43 16.65
C ALA A 18 -23.66 -1.58 17.64
N ALA A 19 -23.23 -2.77 17.19
CA ALA A 19 -23.09 -3.94 18.09
C ALA A 19 -21.66 -4.35 18.51
N ALA A 20 -20.60 -3.72 17.98
CA ALA A 20 -19.24 -4.29 18.04
C ALA A 20 -18.37 -3.97 19.30
N SER A 21 -18.80 -3.09 20.21
CA SER A 21 -17.89 -2.55 21.25
C SER A 21 -17.52 -3.50 22.41
N GLN A 22 -18.16 -4.67 22.54
CA GLN A 22 -17.95 -5.56 23.70
C GLN A 22 -16.87 -6.64 23.52
N GLN A 23 -16.52 -7.05 22.29
CA GLN A 23 -15.60 -8.17 22.07
C GLN A 23 -14.12 -7.76 21.96
N VAL A 24 -13.84 -6.56 21.42
CA VAL A 24 -12.49 -5.99 21.24
C VAL A 24 -11.74 -5.86 22.58
N ASN A 25 -12.43 -5.49 23.65
CA ASN A 25 -11.84 -5.28 24.99
C ASN A 25 -11.24 -6.55 25.63
N LYS A 26 -11.62 -7.75 25.19
CA LYS A 26 -11.14 -9.02 25.77
C LYS A 26 -9.79 -9.46 25.20
N TYR A 27 -9.53 -9.17 23.93
CA TYR A 27 -8.29 -9.56 23.24
C TYR A 27 -7.08 -8.74 23.74
N TYR A 28 -7.17 -7.41 23.72
CA TYR A 28 -6.05 -6.50 24.04
C TYR A 28 -5.60 -6.51 25.52
N ARG A 29 -6.47 -6.91 26.46
CA ARG A 29 -6.10 -7.00 27.89
C ARG A 29 -5.08 -8.11 28.21
N THR A 30 -4.93 -9.11 27.35
CA THR A 30 -4.12 -10.31 27.64
C THR A 30 -2.64 -10.18 27.22
N ARG A 31 -2.30 -9.32 26.25
CA ARG A 31 -0.92 -9.15 25.76
C ARG A 31 0.00 -8.31 26.66
N ARG A 32 -0.57 -7.45 27.52
CA ARG A 32 0.16 -6.47 28.35
C ARG A 32 1.12 -7.07 29.41
N ARG A 33 1.14 -8.40 29.59
CA ARG A 33 1.84 -9.08 30.68
C ARG A 33 3.24 -9.65 30.36
N LYS A 34 3.75 -9.59 29.12
CA LYS A 34 4.85 -10.49 28.70
C LYS A 34 6.20 -9.91 28.18
N GLY A 35 6.52 -8.62 28.24
CA GLY A 35 7.80 -8.14 27.69
C GLY A 35 8.62 -7.23 28.61
N ASN A 36 9.79 -7.69 29.10
CA ASN A 36 10.80 -6.82 29.71
C ASN A 36 12.24 -7.30 29.41
N LYS A 37 13.09 -6.35 28.99
CA LYS A 37 14.57 -6.20 29.13
C LYS A 37 15.54 -7.24 28.56
N SER A 38 16.43 -6.77 27.67
CA SER A 38 17.89 -6.98 27.78
C SER A 38 18.67 -6.07 26.81
N THR A 39 19.78 -5.47 27.29
CA THR A 39 20.68 -4.55 26.57
C THR A 39 22.12 -5.06 26.62
N THR A 40 22.80 -5.20 25.49
CA THR A 40 24.28 -5.18 25.42
C THR A 40 24.77 -4.74 24.02
N ARG A 41 25.78 -3.85 24.00
CA ARG A 41 26.31 -3.10 22.84
C ARG A 41 27.66 -3.66 22.36
N PRO A 42 27.89 -3.91 21.05
CA PRO A 42 29.22 -4.18 20.51
C PRO A 42 29.92 -2.94 19.91
N LYS A 43 31.26 -3.03 19.83
CA LYS A 43 32.24 -1.99 19.45
C LYS A 43 32.56 -1.98 17.94
N PRO A 44 33.06 -0.87 17.38
CA PRO A 44 33.17 -0.65 15.92
C PRO A 44 34.39 -1.33 15.26
N VAL A 45 34.21 -1.77 14.01
CA VAL A 45 35.25 -2.36 13.14
C VAL A 45 35.65 -1.37 12.04
N LYS A 46 36.95 -1.35 11.72
CA LYS A 46 37.63 -0.43 10.80
C LYS A 46 37.36 -0.76 9.33
N ILE A 47 37.15 0.29 8.53
CA ILE A 47 36.92 0.25 7.08
C ILE A 47 38.26 0.42 6.35
N THR A 48 38.51 -0.41 5.35
CA THR A 48 39.62 -0.27 4.38
C THR A 48 39.09 0.01 2.99
N THR A 49 39.69 1.02 2.36
CA THR A 49 39.39 1.60 1.05
C THR A 49 39.87 0.74 -0.12
N TRP A 50 39.12 0.71 -1.23
CA TRP A 50 39.67 0.40 -2.56
C TRP A 50 38.96 1.16 -3.69
N ARG A 51 39.73 1.48 -4.73
CA ARG A 51 39.45 2.46 -5.81
C ARG A 51 38.90 1.81 -7.10
N PRO A 52 38.25 2.59 -7.98
CA PRO A 52 37.43 2.09 -9.08
C PRO A 52 38.20 1.90 -10.40
N THR A 53 37.69 1.04 -11.28
CA THR A 53 38.05 1.00 -12.70
C THR A 53 36.80 1.00 -13.58
N SER A 54 36.85 1.88 -14.59
CA SER A 54 35.81 2.15 -15.58
C SER A 54 35.97 1.26 -16.81
N SER A 55 34.85 0.89 -17.45
CA SER A 55 34.73 0.91 -18.91
C SER A 55 33.26 0.89 -19.37
N ARG A 56 32.99 1.72 -20.38
CA ARG A 56 31.72 1.90 -21.08
C ARG A 56 31.71 1.04 -22.35
N PRO A 57 30.55 0.51 -22.77
CA PRO A 57 30.25 0.63 -24.20
C PRO A 57 28.81 1.07 -24.52
N THR A 58 28.74 1.73 -25.66
CA THR A 58 27.62 2.33 -26.37
C THR A 58 26.91 1.31 -27.28
N ALA A 59 25.57 1.26 -27.27
CA ALA A 59 24.74 1.07 -28.47
C ALA A 59 23.24 1.25 -28.14
N ARG A 60 22.51 1.86 -29.08
CA ARG A 60 21.07 2.17 -29.03
C ARG A 60 20.31 1.19 -29.94
N PRO A 61 19.15 0.63 -29.53
CA PRO A 61 18.21 0.04 -30.47
C PRO A 61 16.85 0.76 -30.51
N THR A 62 16.29 0.86 -31.72
CA THR A 62 14.97 1.35 -32.10
C THR A 62 13.85 0.33 -31.72
N PRO A 63 12.57 0.74 -31.60
CA PRO A 63 11.55 -0.02 -30.89
C PRO A 63 10.86 -1.07 -31.79
N ALA A 64 10.90 -2.33 -31.35
CA ALA A 64 10.02 -3.39 -31.84
C ALA A 64 8.82 -3.55 -30.89
N LYS A 65 7.61 -3.72 -31.43
CA LYS A 65 6.40 -4.07 -30.69
C LYS A 65 6.62 -5.42 -29.99
N ARG A 66 7.01 -5.39 -28.71
CA ARG A 66 7.23 -6.57 -27.87
C ARG A 66 5.92 -6.89 -27.17
N LYS A 67 5.33 -8.06 -27.43
CA LYS A 67 4.37 -8.67 -26.51
C LYS A 67 5.10 -8.80 -25.17
N THR A 68 4.65 -8.07 -24.15
CA THR A 68 5.20 -8.13 -22.79
C THR A 68 4.99 -9.55 -22.28
N ALA A 69 6.07 -10.32 -22.16
CA ALA A 69 6.02 -11.56 -21.42
C ALA A 69 5.91 -11.20 -19.94
N ASN A 70 4.91 -11.74 -19.24
CA ASN A 70 4.86 -11.66 -17.78
C ASN A 70 6.13 -12.26 -17.18
N PRO A 71 6.55 -11.85 -15.97
CA PRO A 71 7.64 -12.50 -15.27
C PRO A 71 7.38 -14.00 -15.20
N PRO A 72 8.42 -14.85 -15.35
CA PRO A 72 8.26 -16.31 -15.35
C PRO A 72 7.57 -16.86 -14.08
N ASN A 73 7.49 -16.05 -13.02
CA ASN A 73 6.95 -16.39 -11.71
C ASN A 73 5.69 -15.60 -11.32
N ALA A 74 5.08 -14.83 -12.23
CA ALA A 74 3.94 -13.96 -11.89
C ALA A 74 2.76 -14.76 -11.30
N THR A 75 2.43 -15.89 -11.93
CA THR A 75 1.35 -16.82 -11.54
C THR A 75 1.79 -17.87 -10.52
N SER A 76 2.90 -17.66 -9.82
CA SER A 76 3.39 -18.64 -8.83
C SER A 76 2.38 -18.82 -7.71
N THR A 77 2.26 -20.05 -7.24
CA THR A 77 1.32 -20.38 -6.16
C THR A 77 1.87 -19.96 -4.80
N LEU A 78 0.97 -19.88 -3.81
CA LEU A 78 1.33 -19.71 -2.42
C LEU A 78 1.73 -21.06 -1.80
N VAL A 79 2.87 -21.10 -1.13
CA VAL A 79 3.41 -22.24 -0.41
C VAL A 79 3.51 -21.94 1.09
N PRO A 80 3.48 -22.94 1.97
CA PRO A 80 3.71 -22.73 3.40
C PRO A 80 5.09 -22.11 3.64
N SER A 81 5.14 -21.09 4.50
CA SER A 81 6.38 -20.37 4.77
C SER A 81 7.40 -21.22 5.50
N THR A 82 8.60 -21.31 4.93
CA THR A 82 9.67 -22.20 5.42
C THR A 82 10.43 -21.64 6.63
N ASN A 83 10.32 -20.33 6.89
CA ASN A 83 11.14 -19.59 7.86
C ASN A 83 10.33 -18.87 8.96
N ALA A 84 9.04 -19.17 9.10
CA ALA A 84 8.13 -18.45 9.99
C ALA A 84 7.96 -19.13 11.35
N GLN A 85 8.04 -18.36 12.44
CA GLN A 85 7.38 -18.72 13.71
C GLN A 85 5.90 -18.34 13.58
N CYS A 86 5.15 -19.11 12.80
CA CYS A 86 3.78 -18.75 12.48
C CYS A 86 2.93 -18.62 13.76
N PRO A 87 2.23 -17.50 13.98
CA PRO A 87 1.44 -17.32 15.18
C PRO A 87 0.30 -18.34 15.26
N ASN A 88 -0.05 -18.77 16.48
CA ASN A 88 -1.17 -19.68 16.68
C ASN A 88 -2.47 -19.08 16.11
N GLY A 89 -3.22 -19.88 15.36
CA GLY A 89 -4.45 -19.45 14.68
C GLY A 89 -4.23 -18.86 13.28
N PHE A 90 -2.99 -18.85 12.79
CA PHE A 90 -2.64 -18.39 11.46
C PHE A 90 -2.02 -19.50 10.61
N ILE A 91 -2.19 -19.36 9.30
CA ILE A 91 -1.46 -20.06 8.26
C ILE A 91 -0.52 -19.05 7.62
N CYS A 92 0.78 -19.32 7.68
CA CYS A 92 1.78 -18.45 7.10
C CYS A 92 2.15 -18.95 5.70
N LEU A 93 1.98 -18.09 4.70
CA LEU A 93 2.23 -18.40 3.29
C LEU A 93 3.22 -17.43 2.66
N GLU A 94 3.94 -17.90 1.65
CA GLU A 94 4.82 -17.11 0.77
C GLU A 94 4.65 -17.55 -0.70
N ASN A 95 5.02 -16.72 -1.67
CA ASN A 95 5.08 -17.14 -3.07
C ASN A 95 6.21 -18.17 -3.29
N GLU A 96 6.04 -19.13 -4.20
CA GLU A 96 7.00 -20.22 -4.46
C GLU A 96 8.45 -19.74 -4.73
N TYR A 97 8.61 -18.56 -5.33
CA TYR A 97 9.91 -17.95 -5.65
C TYR A 97 10.26 -16.78 -4.72
N PHE A 98 9.83 -16.84 -3.47
CA PHE A 98 10.08 -15.79 -2.48
C PHE A 98 11.57 -15.45 -2.35
N GLY A 99 11.92 -14.17 -2.49
CA GLY A 99 13.30 -13.68 -2.42
C GLY A 99 14.13 -13.94 -3.66
N SER A 100 13.50 -14.31 -4.78
CA SER A 100 14.18 -14.37 -6.08
C SER A 100 14.60 -12.97 -6.54
N ASP A 101 15.79 -12.87 -7.10
CA ASP A 101 16.36 -11.63 -7.64
C ASP A 101 16.33 -11.67 -9.18
N ASP A 102 15.33 -11.01 -9.78
CA ASP A 102 15.10 -10.87 -11.21
C ASP A 102 15.48 -9.45 -11.69
N LYS A 103 16.72 -9.31 -12.17
CA LYS A 103 17.31 -8.04 -12.67
C LYS A 103 16.66 -7.43 -13.93
N GLY A 104 15.51 -7.94 -14.36
CA GLY A 104 14.90 -7.59 -15.64
C GLY A 104 13.46 -7.12 -15.56
N MET A 105 12.72 -7.43 -14.49
CA MET A 105 11.28 -7.23 -14.41
C MET A 105 10.83 -7.02 -12.98
N PHE A 106 9.70 -6.31 -12.83
CA PHE A 106 9.12 -6.04 -11.52
C PHE A 106 8.70 -7.33 -10.80
N ASN A 107 9.22 -7.54 -9.59
CA ASN A 107 8.83 -8.63 -8.72
C ASN A 107 8.09 -8.15 -7.46
N VAL A 108 7.20 -9.00 -6.95
CA VAL A 108 6.53 -8.77 -5.66
C VAL A 108 6.67 -10.02 -4.82
N ASP A 109 7.28 -9.91 -3.65
CA ASP A 109 7.33 -10.99 -2.67
C ASP A 109 6.21 -10.83 -1.65
N LEU A 110 5.45 -11.90 -1.41
CA LEU A 110 4.36 -11.94 -0.45
C LEU A 110 4.78 -12.72 0.80
N SER A 111 4.50 -12.13 1.96
CA SER A 111 4.45 -12.82 3.24
C SER A 111 3.05 -12.66 3.82
N LEU A 112 2.33 -13.75 4.02
CA LEU A 112 0.93 -13.70 4.44
C LEU A 112 0.75 -14.39 5.79
N GLU A 113 0.01 -13.76 6.69
CA GLU A 113 -0.57 -14.36 7.90
C GLU A 113 -2.09 -14.42 7.75
N ILE A 114 -2.58 -15.52 7.18
CA ILE A 114 -4.01 -15.74 6.97
C ILE A 114 -4.62 -16.45 8.17
N SER A 115 -5.80 -16.03 8.62
CA SER A 115 -6.53 -16.70 9.69
C SER A 115 -6.84 -18.15 9.29
N SER A 116 -6.45 -19.11 10.13
CA SER A 116 -6.63 -20.54 9.82
C SER A 116 -8.10 -20.96 9.72
N THR A 117 -9.02 -20.14 10.22
CA THR A 117 -10.47 -20.40 10.14
C THR A 117 -11.15 -19.74 8.94
N LEU A 118 -10.47 -18.81 8.27
CA LEU A 118 -11.00 -18.05 7.12
C LEU A 118 -10.28 -18.40 5.81
N ASP A 119 -9.30 -19.29 5.88
CA ASP A 119 -8.54 -19.76 4.75
C ASP A 119 -9.41 -20.50 3.73
N SER A 120 -9.26 -20.13 2.46
CA SER A 120 -9.93 -20.80 1.34
C SER A 120 -9.09 -20.72 0.06
N ALA A 121 -9.35 -21.62 -0.88
CA ALA A 121 -8.69 -21.59 -2.19
C ALA A 121 -8.96 -20.28 -2.94
N GLN A 122 -10.19 -19.75 -2.84
CA GLN A 122 -10.58 -18.48 -3.46
C GLN A 122 -9.83 -17.30 -2.84
N TYR A 123 -9.69 -17.26 -1.50
CA TYR A 123 -8.96 -16.19 -0.84
C TYR A 123 -7.47 -16.20 -1.21
N ARG A 124 -6.84 -17.38 -1.26
CA ARG A 124 -5.45 -17.53 -1.72
C ARG A 124 -5.27 -17.15 -3.19
N ALA A 125 -6.21 -17.53 -4.05
CA ALA A 125 -6.17 -17.17 -5.47
C ALA A 125 -6.23 -15.65 -5.66
N ALA A 126 -7.05 -14.94 -4.88
CA ALA A 126 -7.16 -13.48 -4.94
C ALA A 126 -5.82 -12.76 -4.71
N TYR A 127 -4.98 -13.22 -3.76
CA TYR A 127 -3.63 -12.70 -3.58
C TYR A 127 -2.72 -12.96 -4.79
N VAL A 128 -2.74 -14.18 -5.33
CA VAL A 128 -1.90 -14.56 -6.49
C VAL A 128 -2.29 -13.77 -7.74
N GLU A 129 -3.59 -13.59 -7.96
CA GLU A 129 -4.13 -12.84 -9.10
C GLU A 129 -3.81 -11.34 -8.97
N ALA A 130 -3.97 -10.75 -7.78
CA ALA A 130 -3.66 -9.34 -7.55
C ALA A 130 -2.15 -9.06 -7.72
N ARG A 131 -1.30 -9.95 -7.17
CA ARG A 131 0.14 -9.93 -7.37
C ARG A 131 0.51 -10.02 -8.85
N SER A 132 -0.05 -11.00 -9.55
CA SER A 132 0.17 -11.20 -11.00
C SER A 132 -0.21 -9.94 -11.77
N LYS A 133 -1.32 -9.29 -11.38
CA LYS A 133 -1.81 -8.10 -12.06
C LYS A 133 -0.84 -6.93 -11.96
N TRP A 134 -0.32 -6.65 -10.77
CA TRP A 134 0.65 -5.57 -10.60
C TRP A 134 1.99 -5.85 -11.32
N MET A 135 2.43 -7.11 -11.36
CA MET A 135 3.61 -7.53 -12.12
C MET A 135 3.40 -7.55 -13.65
N GLU A 136 2.17 -7.62 -14.14
CA GLU A 136 1.83 -7.42 -15.55
C GLU A 136 1.86 -5.92 -15.92
N VAL A 137 1.38 -5.07 -15.00
CA VAL A 137 1.28 -3.62 -15.18
C VAL A 137 2.65 -2.96 -15.12
N ILE A 138 3.48 -3.33 -14.13
CA ILE A 138 4.81 -2.76 -13.94
C ILE A 138 5.82 -3.69 -14.59
N THR A 139 6.52 -3.19 -15.61
CA THR A 139 7.44 -3.98 -16.45
C THR A 139 8.90 -3.58 -16.31
N GLY A 140 9.17 -2.56 -15.48
CA GLY A 140 10.52 -2.11 -15.15
C GLY A 140 11.02 -2.74 -13.86
N ASP A 141 12.28 -3.15 -13.90
CA ASP A 141 13.10 -3.47 -12.74
C ASP A 141 13.44 -2.20 -11.94
N LEU A 142 13.50 -2.33 -10.62
CA LEU A 142 14.01 -1.35 -9.67
C LEU A 142 15.19 -1.94 -8.92
N SER A 143 16.03 -1.06 -8.36
CA SER A 143 17.20 -1.52 -7.63
C SER A 143 16.81 -2.38 -6.42
N SER A 144 17.28 -3.62 -6.43
CA SER A 144 17.12 -4.55 -5.32
C SER A 144 17.86 -4.07 -4.09
N ILE A 145 17.27 -4.28 -2.91
CA ILE A 145 17.80 -3.85 -1.62
C ILE A 145 18.17 -5.08 -0.80
N SER A 146 19.44 -5.19 -0.40
CA SER A 146 19.83 -6.23 0.55
C SER A 146 19.17 -5.97 1.90
N THR A 147 18.61 -6.99 2.54
CA THR A 147 18.03 -6.80 3.87
C THR A 147 19.06 -6.50 4.96
N ASN A 148 20.34 -6.77 4.69
CA ASN A 148 21.44 -6.34 5.54
C ASN A 148 21.64 -4.82 5.55
N SER A 149 21.06 -4.11 4.57
CA SER A 149 21.07 -2.65 4.51
C SER A 149 20.06 -1.99 5.45
N PHE A 150 19.09 -2.74 6.00
CA PHE A 150 18.21 -2.20 7.03
C PHE A 150 19.00 -2.11 8.35
N THR A 151 19.24 -0.88 8.82
CA THR A 151 19.90 -0.61 10.12
C THR A 151 19.10 -1.13 11.32
N SER A 152 17.78 -1.22 11.13
CA SER A 152 16.85 -2.01 11.94
C SER A 152 15.80 -2.55 10.99
N ILE A 153 15.57 -3.85 11.01
CA ILE A 153 14.37 -4.39 10.39
C ILE A 153 13.25 -3.96 11.34
N ALA A 154 12.49 -2.92 10.97
CA ALA A 154 11.10 -2.84 11.43
C ALA A 154 10.57 -4.26 11.19
N PRO A 155 10.09 -4.99 12.22
CA PRO A 155 9.73 -6.39 12.05
C PRO A 155 8.98 -6.50 10.72
N GLY A 156 9.36 -7.46 9.87
CA GLY A 156 8.40 -7.88 8.86
C GLY A 156 7.12 -8.07 9.64
N ASP A 157 6.09 -7.27 9.38
CA ASP A 157 4.96 -7.17 10.32
C ASP A 157 4.24 -8.54 10.43
N CYS A 158 4.58 -9.44 9.52
CA CYS A 158 4.32 -10.86 9.46
C CYS A 158 5.50 -11.67 10.04
N ALA A 159 5.21 -12.80 10.68
CA ALA A 159 6.19 -13.69 11.28
C ALA A 159 7.25 -14.26 10.31
N ASN A 160 7.01 -14.14 9.00
CA ASN A 160 7.98 -14.49 7.97
C ASN A 160 9.15 -13.50 8.01
N LYS A 161 10.37 -14.05 7.97
CA LYS A 161 11.55 -13.22 7.75
C LYS A 161 11.51 -12.62 6.35
N LEU A 162 11.95 -11.37 6.23
CA LEU A 162 12.23 -10.77 4.93
C LEU A 162 13.24 -11.61 4.14
N PRO A 163 13.19 -11.60 2.80
CA PRO A 163 14.19 -12.28 1.98
C PRO A 163 15.57 -11.63 2.13
N ILE A 164 16.66 -12.33 1.77
CA ILE A 164 18.03 -11.79 1.90
C ILE A 164 18.25 -10.55 1.00
N SER A 165 17.53 -10.50 -0.12
CA SER A 165 17.42 -9.36 -1.02
C SER A 165 15.96 -9.17 -1.34
N ILE A 166 15.48 -7.94 -1.23
CA ILE A 166 14.17 -7.54 -1.73
C ILE A 166 14.39 -7.03 -3.14
N ASP A 167 13.98 -7.85 -4.10
CA ASP A 167 13.89 -7.41 -5.48
C ASP A 167 12.55 -6.74 -5.71
N ASP A 168 12.62 -5.46 -6.10
CA ASP A 168 11.51 -4.52 -6.25
C ASP A 168 10.66 -4.23 -5.01
N LEU A 169 9.81 -5.17 -4.55
CA LEU A 169 8.82 -4.94 -3.52
C LEU A 169 8.53 -6.18 -2.67
N HIS A 170 8.52 -6.01 -1.35
CA HIS A 170 7.98 -6.99 -0.42
C HIS A 170 6.67 -6.49 0.22
N ILE A 171 5.69 -7.37 0.37
CA ILE A 171 4.42 -7.06 1.02
C ILE A 171 4.12 -8.07 2.13
N CYS A 172 3.79 -7.56 3.31
CA CYS A 172 3.19 -8.34 4.39
C CYS A 172 1.66 -8.17 4.39
N GLY A 173 0.90 -9.25 4.28
CA GLY A 173 -0.56 -9.28 4.39
C GLY A 173 -1.03 -10.01 5.65
N ARG A 174 -1.97 -9.45 6.42
CA ARG A 174 -2.42 -10.05 7.71
C ARG A 174 -3.91 -9.95 7.95
N ASP A 175 -4.49 -11.02 8.47
CA ASP A 175 -5.88 -11.02 8.92
C ASP A 175 -5.95 -10.66 10.41
N LEU A 176 -6.57 -9.54 10.77
CA LEU A 176 -6.69 -9.13 12.17
C LEU A 176 -8.11 -8.63 12.47
N PRO A 177 -8.71 -8.97 13.63
CA PRO A 177 -9.98 -8.37 14.02
C PRO A 177 -9.87 -6.85 14.12
N LYS A 178 -10.79 -6.12 13.49
CA LYS A 178 -10.80 -4.65 13.50
C LYS A 178 -12.01 -4.08 14.22
N ASP A 179 -13.10 -3.81 13.51
CA ASP A 179 -14.25 -3.08 14.02
C ASP A 179 -15.58 -3.86 13.93
N GLY A 180 -15.54 -5.10 13.43
CA GLY A 180 -16.72 -5.95 13.34
C GLY A 180 -17.20 -6.09 11.90
N ILE A 181 -18.41 -6.61 11.71
CA ILE A 181 -18.95 -6.76 10.35
C ILE A 181 -19.30 -5.40 9.78
N GLY A 182 -18.78 -5.14 8.59
CA GLY A 182 -18.98 -3.91 7.86
C GLY A 182 -18.26 -2.81 8.58
N GLY A 183 -17.33 -2.21 7.90
CA GLY A 183 -16.26 -1.65 8.69
C GLY A 183 -15.04 -1.65 7.84
N ILE A 184 -13.95 -1.41 8.51
CA ILE A 184 -12.61 -1.60 8.01
C ILE A 184 -12.52 -2.91 7.20
N LEU A 185 -12.54 -2.83 5.87
CA LEU A 185 -12.39 -4.02 5.01
C LEU A 185 -10.93 -4.46 4.97
N GLY A 186 -10.05 -3.50 4.78
CA GLY A 186 -8.62 -3.67 4.86
C GLY A 186 -7.90 -2.34 4.99
N SER A 187 -6.59 -2.38 5.15
CA SER A 187 -5.76 -1.19 5.13
C SER A 187 -4.34 -1.45 4.69
N ALA A 188 -3.75 -0.56 3.90
CA ALA A 188 -2.40 -0.76 3.41
C ALA A 188 -1.60 0.50 3.13
N GLY A 189 -0.28 0.38 3.25
CA GLY A 189 0.65 1.48 3.01
C GLY A 189 2.13 1.06 3.05
N PRO A 190 3.02 1.96 2.62
CA PRO A 190 4.45 1.70 2.60
C PRO A 190 5.06 1.75 4.00
N ARG A 191 6.16 1.00 4.18
CA ARG A 191 6.90 0.88 5.44
C ARG A 191 8.32 1.43 5.27
N TRP A 192 8.97 1.00 4.21
CA TRP A 192 10.29 1.48 3.80
C TRP A 192 10.24 1.99 2.37
N LEU A 193 10.86 3.13 2.16
CA LEU A 193 11.00 3.76 0.86
C LEU A 193 12.46 3.73 0.41
N ARG A 194 12.68 3.66 -0.90
CA ARG A 194 13.97 3.96 -1.54
C ARG A 194 13.83 5.21 -2.38
N THR A 195 14.90 6.00 -2.41
CA THR A 195 15.00 7.14 -3.33
C THR A 195 15.96 6.78 -4.45
N ASP A 196 15.48 6.84 -5.70
CA ASP A 196 16.34 6.69 -6.85
C ASP A 196 17.34 7.86 -6.93
N SER A 197 18.63 7.54 -6.99
CA SER A 197 19.70 8.56 -6.92
C SER A 197 19.75 9.48 -8.13
N THR A 198 19.22 9.04 -9.27
CA THR A 198 19.29 9.77 -10.55
C THR A 198 18.06 10.64 -10.77
N THR A 199 16.88 10.04 -10.64
CA THR A 199 15.57 10.66 -10.89
C THR A 199 15.02 11.36 -9.65
N ARG A 200 15.55 11.05 -8.46
CA ARG A 200 15.06 11.49 -7.15
C ARG A 200 13.63 11.03 -6.83
N LYS A 201 13.07 10.11 -7.64
CA LYS A 201 11.77 9.50 -7.39
C LYS A 201 11.83 8.55 -6.21
N VAL A 202 10.75 8.52 -5.45
CA VAL A 202 10.60 7.70 -4.24
C VAL A 202 9.67 6.54 -4.55
N SER A 203 10.09 5.32 -4.21
CA SER A 203 9.30 4.10 -4.39
C SER A 203 9.37 3.21 -3.16
N THR A 204 8.34 2.38 -2.99
CA THR A 204 8.25 1.46 -1.85
C THR A 204 9.18 0.26 -2.00
N VAL A 205 9.85 -0.11 -0.89
CA VAL A 205 10.66 -1.32 -0.75
C VAL A 205 9.89 -2.39 0.01
N THR A 206 9.24 -2.01 1.12
CA THR A 206 8.35 -2.90 1.87
C THR A 206 7.04 -2.20 2.17
N GLY A 207 5.95 -2.94 2.14
CA GLY A 207 4.61 -2.48 2.51
C GLY A 207 3.90 -3.46 3.42
N GLN A 208 2.85 -2.97 4.07
CA GLN A 208 1.97 -3.80 4.86
C GLN A 208 0.53 -3.57 4.41
N MET A 209 -0.24 -4.64 4.35
CA MET A 209 -1.69 -4.63 4.28
C MET A 209 -2.31 -5.51 5.37
N GLN A 210 -3.51 -5.15 5.82
CA GLN A 210 -4.28 -5.88 6.82
C GLN A 210 -5.74 -5.98 6.37
N PHE A 211 -6.44 -7.06 6.68
CA PHE A 211 -7.87 -7.24 6.36
C PHE A 211 -8.67 -7.59 7.63
N ASP A 212 -9.90 -7.07 7.77
CA ASP A 212 -10.73 -7.41 8.92
C ASP A 212 -11.30 -8.82 8.78
N THR A 213 -10.93 -9.66 9.74
CA THR A 213 -11.46 -11.01 9.92
C THR A 213 -12.98 -11.08 9.98
N PHE A 214 -13.68 -10.02 10.38
CA PHE A 214 -15.15 -10.01 10.42
C PHE A 214 -15.79 -9.81 9.03
N ASP A 215 -15.06 -9.28 8.05
CA ASP A 215 -15.56 -8.99 6.70
C ASP A 215 -15.05 -9.96 5.63
N LEU A 216 -13.97 -10.69 5.90
CA LEU A 216 -13.33 -11.60 4.94
C LEU A 216 -14.29 -12.62 4.31
N ASP A 217 -15.06 -13.36 5.11
CA ASP A 217 -16.00 -14.37 4.59
C ASP A 217 -17.01 -13.73 3.62
N ARG A 218 -17.51 -12.54 3.95
CA ARG A 218 -18.43 -11.81 3.09
C ARG A 218 -17.74 -11.34 1.82
N MET A 219 -16.54 -10.76 1.91
CA MET A 219 -15.81 -10.30 0.72
C MET A 219 -15.46 -11.45 -0.23
N VAL A 220 -15.16 -12.63 0.31
CA VAL A 220 -14.94 -13.86 -0.48
C VAL A 220 -16.25 -14.29 -1.16
N ASN A 221 -17.35 -14.35 -0.43
CA ASN A 221 -18.65 -14.77 -0.96
C ASN A 221 -19.23 -13.78 -1.99
N ASP A 222 -19.06 -12.48 -1.75
CA ASP A 222 -19.51 -11.39 -2.63
C ASP A 222 -18.56 -11.21 -3.84
N GLY A 223 -17.41 -11.90 -3.87
CA GLY A 223 -16.42 -11.83 -4.94
C GLY A 223 -15.59 -10.55 -4.96
N THR A 224 -15.67 -9.72 -3.92
CA THR A 224 -14.99 -8.41 -3.85
C THR A 224 -13.55 -8.51 -3.35
N ILE A 225 -13.17 -9.62 -2.70
CA ILE A 225 -11.86 -9.77 -2.04
C ILE A 225 -10.67 -9.54 -2.99
N TYR A 226 -10.77 -9.96 -4.25
CA TYR A 226 -9.73 -9.72 -5.26
C TYR A 226 -9.52 -8.22 -5.51
N GLY A 227 -10.60 -7.47 -5.70
CA GLY A 227 -10.55 -6.04 -5.97
C GLY A 227 -10.00 -5.26 -4.78
N VAL A 228 -10.37 -5.63 -3.56
CA VAL A 228 -9.85 -5.00 -2.33
C VAL A 228 -8.35 -5.29 -2.18
N ILE A 229 -7.89 -6.54 -2.35
CA ILE A 229 -6.45 -6.84 -2.31
C ILE A 229 -5.69 -6.07 -3.39
N LEU A 230 -6.23 -6.01 -4.61
CA LEU A 230 -5.62 -5.28 -5.72
C LEU A 230 -5.48 -3.79 -5.40
N HIS A 231 -6.52 -3.17 -4.85
CA HIS A 231 -6.54 -1.78 -4.40
C HIS A 231 -5.49 -1.51 -3.31
N GLU A 232 -5.47 -2.31 -2.25
CA GLU A 232 -4.53 -2.17 -1.13
C GLU A 232 -3.06 -2.35 -1.57
N MET A 233 -2.80 -3.28 -2.48
CA MET A 233 -1.47 -3.39 -3.11
C MET A 233 -1.10 -2.11 -3.90
N GLY A 234 -2.06 -1.45 -4.54
CA GLY A 234 -1.86 -0.17 -5.22
C GLY A 234 -1.38 0.94 -4.29
N HIS A 235 -1.96 1.03 -3.09
CA HIS A 235 -1.50 1.94 -2.05
C HIS A 235 -0.09 1.62 -1.56
N ILE A 236 0.24 0.34 -1.39
CA ILE A 236 1.61 -0.06 -1.06
C ILE A 236 2.59 0.37 -2.15
N ILE A 237 2.23 0.18 -3.43
CA ILE A 237 3.10 0.53 -4.56
C ILE A 237 3.34 2.04 -4.64
N GLY A 238 2.39 2.86 -4.25
CA GLY A 238 2.59 4.32 -4.17
C GLY A 238 1.42 5.18 -4.62
N ILE A 239 0.34 4.57 -5.11
CA ILE A 239 -0.82 5.30 -5.62
C ILE A 239 -1.54 5.94 -4.43
N GLY A 240 -1.70 7.25 -4.45
CA GLY A 240 -2.19 8.03 -3.31
C GLY A 240 -1.16 8.23 -2.20
N THR A 241 -0.40 7.18 -1.88
CA THR A 241 0.51 7.17 -0.72
C THR A 241 1.83 7.90 -0.96
N LEU A 242 2.29 7.98 -2.22
CA LEU A 242 3.56 8.59 -2.61
C LEU A 242 3.41 9.72 -3.65
N TRP A 243 2.18 10.18 -3.93
CA TRP A 243 1.96 11.28 -4.87
C TRP A 243 2.59 12.60 -4.41
N ASP A 244 2.45 12.95 -3.12
CA ASP A 244 3.04 14.16 -2.55
C ASP A 244 4.57 14.06 -2.47
N ASP A 245 5.10 12.91 -2.01
CA ASP A 245 6.54 12.63 -1.94
C ASP A 245 7.24 12.74 -3.31
N ASN A 246 6.50 12.50 -4.40
CA ASN A 246 6.99 12.61 -5.77
C ASN A 246 6.58 13.91 -6.48
N GLY A 247 5.98 14.87 -5.76
CA GLY A 247 5.60 16.20 -6.24
C GLY A 247 4.49 16.21 -7.29
N LEU A 248 3.59 15.22 -7.26
CA LEU A 248 2.53 15.04 -8.24
C LEU A 248 1.20 15.65 -7.80
N LEU A 249 1.02 15.88 -6.50
CA LEU A 249 -0.24 16.33 -5.89
C LEU A 249 -0.27 17.85 -5.74
N ASP A 250 -1.35 18.50 -6.20
CA ASP A 250 -1.65 19.90 -5.91
C ASP A 250 -2.89 19.99 -5.01
N THR A 251 -2.66 20.12 -3.70
CA THR A 251 -3.73 20.21 -2.69
C THR A 251 -4.52 21.51 -2.73
N ASN A 252 -4.06 22.55 -3.45
CA ASN A 252 -4.86 23.76 -3.65
C ASN A 252 -5.90 23.59 -4.75
N LYS A 253 -5.70 22.60 -5.63
CA LYS A 253 -6.57 22.31 -6.76
C LYS A 253 -7.26 20.95 -6.66
N ASP A 254 -6.96 20.19 -5.61
CA ASP A 254 -7.44 18.84 -5.39
C ASP A 254 -7.24 17.95 -6.64
N CYS A 255 -6.05 17.96 -7.24
CA CYS A 255 -5.78 17.17 -8.45
C CYS A 255 -4.33 16.68 -8.55
N LEU A 256 -4.12 15.72 -9.45
CA LEU A 256 -2.78 15.32 -9.89
C LEU A 256 -2.32 16.22 -11.06
N ILE A 257 -1.12 16.78 -10.99
CA ILE A 257 -0.67 17.85 -11.90
C ILE A 257 0.45 17.45 -12.87
N ASN A 258 0.39 17.97 -14.11
CA ASN A 258 1.45 17.89 -15.13
C ASN A 258 1.97 16.46 -15.38
N THR A 259 1.04 15.52 -15.47
CA THR A 259 1.28 14.08 -15.42
C THR A 259 0.89 13.35 -16.72
N ARG A 260 1.39 12.13 -16.90
CA ARG A 260 0.84 11.12 -17.83
C ARG A 260 -0.62 10.86 -17.55
N ALA A 261 -1.01 10.84 -16.28
CA ALA A 261 -2.42 10.75 -15.88
C ALA A 261 -3.25 11.91 -16.46
N THR A 262 -2.70 13.13 -16.52
CA THR A 262 -3.38 14.27 -17.19
C THR A 262 -3.58 13.99 -18.68
N ALA A 263 -2.62 13.38 -19.36
CA ALA A 263 -2.77 13.05 -20.78
C ALA A 263 -3.86 12.01 -21.03
N VAL A 264 -3.99 10.98 -20.18
CA VAL A 264 -5.11 10.02 -20.27
C VAL A 264 -6.44 10.75 -20.04
N TRP A 265 -6.52 11.53 -18.96
CA TRP A 265 -7.73 12.29 -18.60
C TRP A 265 -8.21 13.20 -19.73
N THR A 266 -7.31 13.97 -20.35
CA THR A 266 -7.71 14.94 -21.38
C THR A 266 -7.76 14.36 -22.78
N ASN A 267 -6.76 13.58 -23.18
CA ASN A 267 -6.60 13.20 -24.59
C ASN A 267 -7.31 11.89 -24.91
N ASP A 268 -7.35 10.95 -23.96
CA ASP A 268 -7.96 9.65 -24.17
C ASP A 268 -9.44 9.67 -23.76
N TRP A 269 -9.78 10.36 -22.67
CA TRP A 269 -11.13 10.40 -22.11
C TRP A 269 -11.93 11.67 -22.45
N ASP A 270 -11.31 12.66 -23.10
CA ASP A 270 -11.94 13.94 -23.47
C ASP A 270 -12.58 14.66 -22.26
N CYS A 271 -11.98 14.49 -21.08
CA CYS A 271 -12.31 15.26 -19.89
C CYS A 271 -11.57 16.60 -19.91
N ILE A 272 -12.08 17.59 -19.16
CA ILE A 272 -11.46 18.93 -19.08
C ILE A 272 -10.61 19.01 -17.81
N GLY A 273 -9.45 19.68 -17.91
CA GLY A 273 -8.60 19.98 -16.77
C GLY A 273 -7.64 18.85 -16.42
N THR A 274 -7.41 18.66 -15.12
CA THR A 274 -6.55 17.61 -14.57
C THR A 274 -7.40 16.55 -13.87
N PRO A 275 -6.91 15.30 -13.75
CA PRO A 275 -7.63 14.26 -13.05
C PRO A 275 -7.79 14.67 -11.58
N PRO A 276 -9.04 14.74 -11.09
CA PRO A 276 -9.33 15.13 -9.71
C PRO A 276 -8.89 14.02 -8.78
N VAL A 277 -8.29 14.42 -7.66
CA VAL A 277 -8.13 13.52 -6.53
C VAL A 277 -9.27 13.79 -5.55
N GLU A 278 -9.60 12.79 -4.75
CA GLU A 278 -10.68 12.92 -3.79
C GLU A 278 -10.41 14.10 -2.85
N LYS A 279 -11.45 14.87 -2.55
CA LYS A 279 -11.41 16.05 -1.69
C LYS A 279 -12.49 16.01 -0.62
N ASP A 280 -13.54 15.25 -0.87
CA ASP A 280 -14.58 14.98 0.09
C ASP A 280 -14.09 13.90 1.06
N TYR A 281 -14.95 13.54 2.01
CA TYR A 281 -14.62 12.64 3.12
C TYR A 281 -13.53 13.20 4.04
N GLY A 282 -12.93 12.32 4.84
CA GLY A 282 -11.85 12.69 5.74
C GLY A 282 -10.52 12.81 4.99
N PRO A 283 -9.43 13.14 5.71
CA PRO A 283 -8.15 13.35 5.04
C PRO A 283 -7.49 12.05 4.49
N GLY A 284 -8.11 10.87 4.71
CA GLY A 284 -7.64 9.54 4.34
C GLY A 284 -8.05 9.12 2.96
N THR A 285 -9.25 9.50 2.57
CA THR A 285 -9.76 9.36 1.22
C THR A 285 -9.22 10.52 0.41
N ARG A 286 -9.30 11.73 1.00
CA ARG A 286 -8.83 12.96 0.38
C ARG A 286 -7.34 12.82 0.04
N TYR A 287 -7.01 13.11 -1.21
CA TYR A 287 -5.66 13.08 -1.77
C TYR A 287 -4.99 11.69 -1.81
N GLY A 288 -5.59 10.66 -1.20
CA GLY A 288 -5.15 9.27 -1.29
C GLY A 288 -5.79 8.50 -2.45
N HIS A 289 -6.80 9.08 -3.10
CA HIS A 289 -7.59 8.42 -4.14
C HIS A 289 -7.92 9.32 -5.31
N TRP A 290 -8.42 8.70 -6.37
CA TRP A 290 -9.23 9.39 -7.34
C TRP A 290 -10.58 9.83 -6.75
N ASP A 291 -11.10 10.96 -7.23
CA ASP A 291 -12.40 11.48 -6.81
C ASP A 291 -13.53 10.50 -7.20
N GLU A 292 -14.26 10.03 -6.19
CA GLU A 292 -15.31 9.02 -6.31
C GLU A 292 -16.44 9.50 -7.22
N TYR A 293 -16.82 10.78 -7.12
CA TYR A 293 -17.88 11.32 -7.96
C TYR A 293 -17.47 11.35 -9.44
N CYS A 294 -16.23 11.70 -9.72
CA CYS A 294 -15.73 11.86 -11.08
C CYS A 294 -15.40 10.52 -11.75
N LEU A 295 -14.94 9.52 -10.99
CA LEU A 295 -14.48 8.24 -11.51
C LEU A 295 -15.38 7.03 -11.23
N GLY A 296 -16.28 7.10 -10.26
CA GLY A 296 -17.22 6.02 -9.95
C GLY A 296 -16.50 4.71 -9.61
N ASP A 297 -16.78 3.65 -10.35
CA ASP A 297 -16.30 2.28 -10.09
C ASP A 297 -14.81 2.04 -10.43
N GLU A 298 -13.95 3.08 -10.43
CA GLU A 298 -12.53 2.92 -10.72
C GLU A 298 -11.80 2.29 -9.52
N LEU A 299 -10.82 1.41 -9.76
CA LEU A 299 -10.15 0.63 -8.72
C LEU A 299 -9.70 1.48 -7.52
N MET A 300 -9.10 2.64 -7.76
CA MET A 300 -8.43 3.47 -6.76
C MET A 300 -9.29 4.65 -6.32
N THR A 301 -10.62 4.56 -6.42
CA THR A 301 -11.52 5.40 -5.63
C THR A 301 -11.72 4.81 -4.24
N GLY A 302 -12.13 5.64 -3.28
CA GLY A 302 -12.20 5.24 -1.88
C GLY A 302 -13.43 4.45 -1.46
N ILE A 303 -14.38 4.24 -2.37
CA ILE A 303 -15.59 3.47 -2.07
C ILE A 303 -15.62 2.19 -2.91
N ALA A 304 -15.58 1.06 -2.22
CA ALA A 304 -15.85 -0.24 -2.83
C ALA A 304 -17.33 -0.35 -3.23
N SER A 305 -17.65 -0.01 -4.48
CA SER A 305 -19.01 -0.10 -5.04
C SER A 305 -19.41 -1.53 -5.47
N GLY A 306 -18.47 -2.49 -5.36
CA GLY A 306 -18.61 -3.88 -5.80
C GLY A 306 -18.00 -4.14 -7.18
N ASN A 307 -17.77 -3.10 -7.98
CA ASN A 307 -16.98 -3.14 -9.20
C ASN A 307 -15.62 -2.48 -8.94
N PHE A 308 -14.54 -3.09 -9.44
CA PHE A 308 -13.18 -2.59 -9.29
C PHE A 308 -12.53 -2.44 -10.66
N SER A 309 -12.88 -1.36 -11.35
CA SER A 309 -12.52 -1.17 -12.75
C SER A 309 -11.10 -0.61 -12.86
N PHE A 310 -10.18 -1.40 -13.40
CA PHE A 310 -8.78 -1.00 -13.51
C PHE A 310 -8.54 -0.13 -14.75
N SER A 311 -8.17 1.13 -14.57
CA SER A 311 -8.09 2.10 -15.68
C SER A 311 -6.68 2.42 -16.17
N ASN A 312 -6.60 2.94 -17.40
CA ASN A 312 -5.37 3.55 -17.92
C ASN A 312 -4.91 4.76 -17.09
N LEU A 313 -5.82 5.46 -16.39
CA LEU A 313 -5.47 6.59 -15.54
C LEU A 313 -4.66 6.13 -14.32
N THR A 314 -5.09 5.04 -13.68
CA THR A 314 -4.37 4.40 -12.58
C THR A 314 -2.98 3.93 -13.02
N ILE A 315 -2.87 3.29 -14.19
CA ILE A 315 -1.57 2.90 -14.76
C ILE A 315 -0.70 4.14 -15.07
N ALA A 316 -1.28 5.21 -15.60
CA ALA A 316 -0.53 6.43 -15.89
C ALA A 316 0.06 7.06 -14.63
N SER A 317 -0.67 7.04 -13.52
CA SER A 317 -0.17 7.55 -12.23
C SER A 317 1.06 6.80 -11.73
N LEU A 318 1.19 5.50 -12.06
CA LEU A 318 2.42 4.74 -11.79
C LEU A 318 3.59 5.20 -12.67
N GLU A 319 3.34 5.53 -13.94
CA GLU A 319 4.38 6.10 -14.80
C GLU A 319 4.89 7.44 -14.24
N ASP A 320 3.99 8.26 -13.69
CA ASP A 320 4.33 9.52 -13.04
C ASP A 320 5.14 9.37 -11.74
N LEU A 321 4.89 8.27 -11.00
CA LEU A 321 5.70 7.84 -9.86
C LEU A 321 7.09 7.33 -10.29
N GLY A 322 7.33 7.11 -11.59
CA GLY A 322 8.61 6.71 -12.15
C GLY A 322 8.70 5.23 -12.52
N TYR A 323 7.61 4.48 -12.42
CA TYR A 323 7.56 3.09 -12.86
C TYR A 323 7.52 3.00 -14.38
N LYS A 324 8.14 1.95 -14.95
CA LYS A 324 7.94 1.61 -16.36
C LYS A 324 6.72 0.70 -16.48
N VAL A 325 5.69 1.16 -17.17
CA VAL A 325 4.37 0.52 -17.16
C VAL A 325 3.94 -0.06 -18.52
N ASN A 326 2.96 -0.94 -18.49
CA ASN A 326 2.26 -1.52 -19.62
C ASN A 326 0.78 -1.13 -19.60
N TYR A 327 0.39 -0.12 -20.39
CA TYR A 327 -1.02 0.28 -20.55
C TYR A 327 -1.92 -0.80 -21.14
N GLY A 328 -1.36 -1.77 -21.86
CA GLY A 328 -2.11 -2.91 -22.38
C GLY A 328 -2.68 -3.83 -21.29
N ALA A 329 -2.24 -3.65 -20.04
CA ALA A 329 -2.75 -4.35 -18.88
C ALA A 329 -3.97 -3.65 -18.25
N ALA A 330 -4.45 -2.52 -18.75
CA ALA A 330 -5.69 -1.92 -18.24
C ALA A 330 -6.90 -2.84 -18.47
N GLY A 331 -7.90 -2.70 -17.60
CA GLY A 331 -9.23 -3.27 -17.83
C GLY A 331 -10.02 -2.46 -18.88
N ALA A 332 -11.30 -2.79 -19.04
CA ALA A 332 -12.18 -2.12 -20.00
C ALA A 332 -12.59 -0.68 -19.59
N PHE A 333 -12.09 -0.14 -18.47
CA PHE A 333 -12.41 1.21 -18.03
C PHE A 333 -11.66 2.24 -18.87
N ASP A 334 -12.37 2.79 -19.85
CA ASP A 334 -11.85 3.68 -20.90
C ASP A 334 -12.34 5.13 -20.74
N GLY A 335 -12.89 5.49 -19.59
CA GLY A 335 -13.44 6.82 -19.32
C GLY A 335 -14.90 7.00 -19.71
N ASN A 336 -15.51 6.11 -20.51
CA ASN A 336 -16.94 6.21 -20.87
C ASN A 336 -17.88 6.00 -19.67
N ASN A 337 -17.43 5.23 -18.67
CA ASN A 337 -18.14 5.05 -17.39
C ASN A 337 -17.74 6.11 -16.34
N SER A 338 -16.76 6.97 -16.65
CA SER A 338 -16.42 8.10 -15.80
C SER A 338 -17.43 9.22 -16.00
N ARG A 339 -17.58 10.09 -15.00
CA ARG A 339 -18.37 11.30 -15.16
C ARG A 339 -17.56 12.43 -15.76
N CYS A 340 -16.22 12.35 -15.81
CA CYS A 340 -15.34 13.52 -16.02
C CYS A 340 -15.74 14.71 -15.12
N CYS A 341 -16.28 14.44 -13.93
CA CYS A 341 -16.96 15.42 -13.07
C CYS A 341 -18.14 16.18 -13.70
N LYS A 342 -18.65 15.77 -14.86
CA LYS A 342 -19.78 16.38 -15.56
C LYS A 342 -21.08 16.08 -14.80
N GLY A 343 -21.93 17.09 -14.69
CA GLY A 343 -23.18 17.04 -13.93
C GLY A 343 -23.03 17.64 -12.53
N THR A 344 -24.13 17.72 -11.79
CA THR A 344 -24.08 18.10 -10.38
C THR A 344 -23.60 16.89 -9.59
N ALA A 345 -22.51 17.04 -8.84
CA ALA A 345 -22.23 16.12 -7.73
C ALA A 345 -23.55 15.92 -6.98
N PRO A 346 -23.96 14.67 -6.66
CA PRO A 346 -25.04 14.51 -5.72
C PRO A 346 -24.71 15.47 -4.59
N SER A 347 -25.65 16.35 -4.24
CA SER A 347 -25.55 16.95 -2.92
C SER A 347 -25.69 15.76 -1.98
N LEU A 348 -24.56 15.14 -1.67
CA LEU A 348 -24.24 14.90 -0.29
C LEU A 348 -24.52 16.27 0.31
N THR A 349 -25.74 16.47 0.85
CA THR A 349 -25.93 17.44 1.91
C THR A 349 -24.66 17.28 2.72
N GLN A 350 -23.79 18.30 2.77
CA GLN A 350 -22.61 18.23 3.60
C GLN A 350 -23.14 17.74 4.93
N ASN A 351 -22.94 16.46 5.20
CA ASN A 351 -23.52 15.87 6.37
C ASN A 351 -22.53 16.37 7.38
N THR A 352 -22.83 17.53 7.94
CA THR A 352 -22.10 18.15 9.05
C THR A 352 -22.08 17.25 10.27
N ARG A 353 -22.70 16.05 10.18
CA ARG A 353 -22.37 14.89 10.98
C ARG A 353 -20.86 14.71 10.95
N THR A 354 -20.24 15.10 12.05
CA THR A 354 -18.90 14.66 12.39
C THR A 354 -19.01 13.27 12.99
N LEU A 355 -17.99 12.44 12.80
CA LEU A 355 -17.80 11.24 13.62
C LEU A 355 -18.05 11.59 15.09
N SER A 356 -18.88 10.82 15.80
CA SER A 356 -19.07 11.06 17.23
C SER A 356 -17.73 11.08 17.96
N ASP A 357 -17.68 11.74 19.10
CA ASP A 357 -16.47 11.74 19.93
C ASP A 357 -16.06 10.30 20.29
N ALA A 358 -17.02 9.39 20.51
CA ALA A 358 -16.74 7.98 20.76
C ALA A 358 -16.14 7.25 19.55
N GLY A 359 -16.67 7.47 18.34
CA GLY A 359 -16.12 6.89 17.12
C GLY A 359 -14.74 7.45 16.78
N ARG A 360 -14.52 8.74 17.05
CA ARG A 360 -13.25 9.44 16.87
C ARG A 360 -12.21 8.93 17.85
N ASP A 361 -12.56 8.82 19.13
CA ASP A 361 -11.68 8.29 20.16
C ASP A 361 -11.29 6.85 19.86
N TYR A 362 -12.21 6.03 19.35
CA TYR A 362 -11.91 4.66 18.92
C TYR A 362 -10.91 4.64 17.77
N ALA A 363 -11.17 5.42 16.72
CA ALA A 363 -10.32 5.47 15.54
C ALA A 363 -8.93 6.07 15.86
N VAL A 364 -8.85 7.10 16.71
CA VAL A 364 -7.59 7.63 17.24
C VAL A 364 -6.85 6.54 18.02
N ALA A 365 -7.52 5.88 18.97
CA ALA A 365 -6.88 4.86 19.80
C ALA A 365 -6.38 3.67 18.98
N TYR A 366 -7.16 3.24 17.97
CA TYR A 366 -6.77 2.18 17.04
C TYR A 366 -5.55 2.60 16.21
N GLY A 367 -5.56 3.79 15.60
CA GLY A 367 -4.41 4.24 14.82
C GLY A 367 -3.18 4.45 15.71
N GLN A 368 -3.33 4.91 16.95
CA GLN A 368 -2.22 5.07 17.89
C GLN A 368 -1.62 3.72 18.24
N GLU A 369 -2.45 2.69 18.39
CA GLU A 369 -1.98 1.32 18.62
C GLU A 369 -1.19 0.80 17.43
N ILE A 370 -1.65 1.00 16.19
CA ILE A 370 -0.89 0.57 15.01
C ILE A 370 0.42 1.35 14.86
N LEU A 371 0.41 2.67 15.06
CA LEU A 371 1.66 3.45 15.06
C LEU A 371 2.65 2.96 16.12
N ARG A 372 2.15 2.56 17.29
CA ARG A 372 2.96 1.99 18.38
C ARG A 372 3.46 0.57 18.05
N GLU A 373 2.66 -0.26 17.39
CA GLU A 373 3.09 -1.56 16.88
C GLU A 373 4.19 -1.41 15.82
N ASN A 374 4.12 -0.31 15.06
CA ASN A 374 5.03 0.03 13.98
C ASN A 374 6.24 0.85 14.44
N GLU A 375 6.27 1.29 15.69
CA GLU A 375 7.32 2.15 16.21
C GLU A 375 8.67 1.41 16.20
N LEU A 376 9.67 2.03 15.58
CA LEU A 376 11.02 1.52 15.65
C LEU A 376 11.57 1.66 17.08
N PRO A 377 12.38 0.70 17.55
CA PRO A 377 13.13 0.85 18.79
C PRO A 377 13.93 2.16 18.82
N ASP A 378 14.04 2.80 19.99
CA ASP A 378 14.70 4.11 20.16
C ASP A 378 16.13 4.16 19.59
N ASP A 379 16.87 3.06 19.66
CA ASP A 379 18.23 2.93 19.12
C ASP A 379 18.27 2.78 17.59
N ALA A 380 17.19 2.31 16.96
CA ALA A 380 17.05 2.21 15.52
C ALA A 380 16.75 3.55 14.84
N ALA A 381 15.92 4.41 15.46
CA ALA A 381 15.61 5.73 14.92
C ALA A 381 16.85 6.64 14.84
N LEU A 382 17.76 6.51 15.81
CA LEU A 382 19.06 7.20 15.83
C LEU A 382 20.03 6.71 14.77
N LEU A 383 19.99 5.42 14.43
CA LEU A 383 20.82 4.83 13.37
C LEU A 383 20.34 5.23 11.97
N LEU A 384 19.02 5.37 11.78
CA LEU A 384 18.45 5.81 10.50
C LEU A 384 18.73 7.27 10.16
N ALA A 385 18.81 8.13 11.17
CA ALA A 385 19.19 9.53 10.96
C ALA A 385 20.67 9.70 10.52
N GLN A 386 21.47 8.65 10.60
CA GLN A 386 22.89 8.62 10.24
C GLN A 386 23.18 7.75 9.02
N ASP A 387 22.14 7.20 8.39
CA ASP A 387 22.26 6.22 7.31
C ASP A 387 22.20 6.89 5.93
N ASP A 388 23.27 6.71 5.14
CA ASP A 388 23.40 7.21 3.77
C ASP A 388 22.91 6.18 2.72
N THR A 389 22.25 5.09 3.14
CA THR A 389 21.70 4.07 2.21
C THR A 389 20.64 4.61 1.25
N GLY A 390 20.06 5.78 1.52
CA GLY A 390 18.93 6.33 0.75
C GLY A 390 17.59 5.65 1.05
N LEU A 391 17.52 4.83 2.10
CA LEU A 391 16.31 4.23 2.62
C LEU A 391 15.65 5.14 3.65
N THR A 392 14.32 5.26 3.60
CA THR A 392 13.54 6.05 4.56
C THR A 392 12.48 5.18 5.21
N TYR A 393 12.51 5.08 6.55
CA TYR A 393 11.42 4.45 7.29
C TYR A 393 10.26 5.42 7.47
N VAL A 394 9.06 4.91 7.25
CA VAL A 394 7.83 5.71 7.21
C VAL A 394 6.65 5.05 7.90
N GLY A 395 6.82 3.81 8.33
CA GLY A 395 5.78 2.98 8.89
C GLY A 395 5.18 3.44 10.22
N ASP A 396 5.87 4.30 10.98
CA ASP A 396 5.42 4.82 12.28
C ASP A 396 5.02 6.30 12.24
N LYS A 397 4.92 6.90 11.06
CA LYS A 397 4.71 8.35 10.94
C LYS A 397 3.24 8.74 10.94
N ILE A 398 2.43 8.05 10.16
CA ILE A 398 1.01 8.36 9.95
C ILE A 398 0.26 7.07 9.65
N ILE A 399 -0.92 6.93 10.23
CA ILE A 399 -1.93 5.96 9.82
C ILE A 399 -3.25 6.70 9.64
N VAL A 400 -4.01 6.30 8.63
CA VAL A 400 -5.37 6.79 8.45
C VAL A 400 -6.35 5.69 8.80
N VAL A 401 -7.20 5.97 9.78
CA VAL A 401 -8.23 5.05 10.22
C VAL A 401 -9.54 5.52 9.66
N LEU A 402 -10.11 4.79 8.71
CA LEU A 402 -11.50 5.04 8.38
C LEU A 402 -12.40 4.34 9.40
N ALA A 403 -13.42 5.05 9.84
CA ALA A 403 -14.43 4.63 10.79
C ALA A 403 -15.79 4.91 10.18
N ILE A 404 -16.79 4.08 10.47
CA ILE A 404 -18.15 4.41 10.10
C ILE A 404 -18.98 4.53 11.32
N GLU A 405 -19.90 5.47 11.20
CA GLU A 405 -20.97 5.62 12.14
C GLU A 405 -22.23 5.94 11.35
N ASN A 406 -23.30 5.18 11.60
CA ASN A 406 -24.60 5.36 10.94
C ASN A 406 -24.54 5.29 9.40
N GLY A 407 -23.67 4.44 8.86
CA GLY A 407 -23.51 4.25 7.41
C GLY A 407 -22.78 5.37 6.68
N ILE A 408 -22.09 6.26 7.39
CA ILE A 408 -21.28 7.36 6.85
C ILE A 408 -19.82 7.14 7.18
N ILE A 409 -18.94 7.13 6.15
CA ILE A 409 -17.47 7.04 6.30
C ILE A 409 -16.94 8.33 6.90
N PHE A 410 -16.23 8.16 8.00
CA PHE A 410 -15.42 9.15 8.65
C PHE A 410 -13.99 8.65 8.65
N GLU A 411 -13.03 9.54 8.69
CA GLU A 411 -11.64 9.11 8.76
C GLU A 411 -10.90 9.94 9.77
N VAL A 412 -9.96 9.30 10.43
CA VAL A 412 -9.24 9.83 11.56
C VAL A 412 -7.76 9.66 11.29
N PHE A 413 -7.10 10.81 11.20
CA PHE A 413 -5.66 10.91 11.10
C PHE A 413 -5.09 10.59 12.45
N VAL A 414 -4.26 9.57 12.49
CA VAL A 414 -3.42 9.36 13.63
C VAL A 414 -1.99 9.52 13.16
N THR A 415 -1.37 10.58 13.65
CA THR A 415 0.07 10.81 13.53
C THR A 415 0.71 10.54 14.88
N LYS A 416 2.02 10.31 14.87
CA LYS A 416 2.81 10.23 16.09
C LYS A 416 2.90 11.58 16.81
#